data_AF-A0A2E7MAY7-F1
#
_entry.id   AF-A0A2E7MAY7-F1
#
_cell.length_a   1.000
_cell.length_b   1.000
_cell.length_c   1.000
_cell.angle_alpha   90.00
_cell.angle_beta   90.00
_cell.angle_gamma   90.00
#
_symmetry.space_group_name_H-M   'P 1'
#
loop_
_entity.id
_entity.type
_entity.pdbx_description
1 polymer ?
#
loop_
_entity_poly.entity_id
_entity_poly.type
_entity_poly.pdbx_seq_one_letter_code
_entity_poly.pdbx_strand_id
1 'polypeptide(L)' 'MQSTFVRRLLYVALFVLYLLHNDLWFWDDPQLLFGLPIGLLYHIGFCLAAALMMALLVNYAWPRHLRDEEERESLP' A
#
# COMPACT_ATOMS: atom_id res chain seq x y z
N MET A 1 -10.00 -13.30 -16.43
CA MET A 1 -10.05 -11.82 -16.63
C MET A 1 -9.87 -10.99 -15.35
N GLN A 2 -9.85 -11.57 -14.14
CA GLN A 2 -9.73 -10.79 -12.89
C GLN A 2 -8.30 -10.27 -12.57
N SER A 3 -7.23 -10.90 -13.06
CA SER A 3 -5.86 -10.59 -12.59
C SER A 3 -5.30 -9.26 -13.09
N THR A 4 -5.72 -8.75 -14.26
CA THR A 4 -5.24 -7.47 -14.79
C THR A 4 -5.84 -6.28 -14.07
N PHE A 5 -7.10 -6.38 -13.65
CA PHE A 5 -7.80 -5.31 -12.94
C PHE A 5 -7.19 -5.06 -11.57
N VAL A 6 -6.91 -6.13 -10.80
CA VAL A 6 -6.29 -5.99 -9.47
C VAL A 6 -4.86 -5.47 -9.58
N ARG A 7 -4.10 -5.93 -10.60
CA ARG A 7 -2.75 -5.40 -10.85
C ARG A 7 -2.78 -3.90 -11.15
N ARG A 8 -3.73 -3.44 -11.98
CA ARG A 8 -3.94 -2.01 -12.25
C ARG A 8 -4.33 -1.25 -10.99
N LEU A 9 -5.21 -1.80 -10.17
CA LEU A 9 -5.63 -1.18 -8.91
C LEU A 9 -4.43 -1.02 -7.96
N LEU A 10 -3.56 -2.02 -7.84
CA LEU A 10 -2.34 -1.95 -7.04
C LEU A 10 -1.37 -0.88 -7.56
N TYR A 11 -1.17 -0.78 -8.88
CA TYR A 11 -0.32 0.29 -9.44
C TYR A 11 -0.91 1.68 -9.24
N VAL A 12 -2.22 1.86 -9.43
CA VAL A 12 -2.90 3.14 -9.19
C VAL A 12 -2.79 3.52 -7.72
N ALA A 13 -3.03 2.56 -6.83
CA ALA A 13 -2.95 2.79 -5.39
C ALA A 13 -1.50 3.14 -4.98
N LEU A 14 -0.48 2.47 -5.54
CA LEU A 14 0.92 2.80 -5.32
C LEU A 14 1.28 4.21 -5.82
N PHE A 15 0.78 4.59 -7.00
CA PHE A 15 0.96 5.94 -7.55
C PHE A 15 0.30 7.00 -6.67
N VAL A 16 -0.93 6.75 -6.21
CA VAL A 16 -1.62 7.63 -5.25
C VAL A 16 -0.80 7.74 -3.97
N LEU A 17 -0.30 6.64 -3.41
CA LEU A 17 0.56 6.65 -2.23
C LEU A 17 1.84 7.46 -2.48
N TYR A 18 2.46 7.35 -3.65
CA TYR A 18 3.64 8.15 -4.01
C TYR A 18 3.34 9.65 -4.08
N LEU A 19 2.21 10.04 -4.68
CA LEU A 19 1.79 11.44 -4.69
C LEU A 19 1.43 11.93 -3.28
N LEU A 20 0.78 11.09 -2.48
CA LEU A 20 0.39 11.40 -1.10
C LEU A 20 1.62 11.50 -0.17
N HIS A 21 2.72 10.83 -0.53
CA HIS A 21 4.02 10.97 0.15
C HIS A 21 4.70 12.31 -0.14
N ASN A 22 4.37 12.95 -1.26
CA ASN A 22 4.82 14.31 -1.50
C ASN A 22 4.04 15.22 -0.54
N ASP A 23 4.63 15.42 0.63
CA ASP A 23 4.14 16.19 1.77
C ASP A 23 4.13 17.70 1.45
N LEU A 24 3.51 18.05 0.33
CA LEU A 24 3.39 19.39 -0.23
C LEU A 24 2.04 20.03 0.09
N TRP A 25 1.07 19.24 0.56
CA TRP A 25 -0.33 19.68 0.71
C TRP A 25 -0.57 20.41 2.04
N PHE A 26 0.03 19.94 3.13
CA PHE A 26 -0.20 20.46 4.49
C PHE A 26 1.04 21.15 5.09
N TRP A 27 2.00 21.54 4.24
CA TRP A 27 3.25 22.17 4.65
C TRP A 27 3.01 23.42 5.52
N ASP A 28 1.99 24.23 5.20
CA ASP A 28 1.83 25.58 5.76
C ASP A 28 0.54 25.77 6.58
N ASP A 29 -0.12 24.68 6.99
CA ASP A 29 -1.39 24.75 7.73
C ASP A 29 -1.15 24.66 9.24
N PRO A 30 -1.25 25.77 10.00
CA PRO A 30 -1.02 25.81 11.44
C PRO A 30 -2.21 25.28 12.25
N GLN A 31 -3.13 24.55 11.63
CA GLN A 31 -4.28 23.97 12.33
C GLN A 31 -3.81 22.85 13.26
N LEU A 32 -3.76 23.14 14.56
CA LEU A 32 -3.59 22.14 15.61
C LEU A 32 -4.93 21.48 15.89
N LEU A 33 -5.10 20.25 15.43
CA LEU A 33 -6.21 19.41 15.87
C LEU A 33 -5.75 18.62 17.11
N PHE A 34 -6.44 18.75 18.24
CA PHE A 34 -6.08 18.07 19.51
C PHE A 34 -4.68 18.40 20.07
N GLY A 35 -4.02 19.47 19.61
CA GLY A 35 -2.67 19.82 20.04
C GLY A 35 -1.55 19.20 19.19
N LEU A 36 -1.89 18.51 18.11
CA LEU A 36 -0.94 17.92 17.16
C LEU A 36 -1.10 18.54 15.76
N PRO A 37 -0.02 18.71 14.99
CA PRO A 37 -0.10 19.22 13.62
C PRO A 37 -0.90 18.25 12.75
N ILE A 38 -1.83 18.76 11.94
CA ILE A 38 -2.63 17.94 11.02
C ILE A 38 -1.76 17.17 10.02
N GLY A 39 -0.59 17.70 9.64
CA GLY A 39 0.40 16.95 8.86
C GLY A 39 0.84 15.64 9.52
N LEU A 40 0.89 15.58 10.86
CA LEU A 40 1.23 14.36 11.60
C LEU A 40 0.09 13.34 11.55
N LEU A 41 -1.15 13.80 11.69
CA LEU A 41 -2.34 12.93 11.59
C LEU A 41 -2.47 12.34 10.17
N TYR A 42 -2.15 13.15 9.16
CA TYR A 42 -2.04 12.70 7.78
C TYR A 42 -0.95 11.64 7.60
N HIS A 43 0.23 11.82 8.20
CA HIS A 43 1.30 10.83 8.18
C HIS A 43 0.89 9.50 8.84
N ILE A 44 0.13 9.54 9.94
CA ILE A 44 -0.41 8.34 10.58
C ILE A 44 -1.37 7.61 9.63
N GLY A 45 -2.28 8.35 8.98
CA GLY A 45 -3.18 7.80 7.96
C GLY A 45 -2.42 7.22 6.77
N PHE A 46 -1.34 7.87 6.34
CA PHE A 46 -0.46 7.41 5.28
C PHE A 46 0.22 6.08 5.63
N CYS A 47 0.77 5.95 6.84
CA CYS A 47 1.36 4.70 7.32
C CYS A 47 0.35 3.55 7.35
N LEU A 48 -0.89 3.81 7.80
CA LEU A 48 -1.99 2.84 7.77
C LEU A 48 -2.34 2.42 6.34
N ALA A 49 -2.44 3.38 5.41
CA ALA A 49 -2.69 3.11 4.00
C ALA A 49 -1.56 2.28 3.36
N ALA A 50 -0.31 2.60 3.68
CA ALA A 50 0.85 1.84 3.21
C ALA A 50 0.85 0.40 3.74
N ALA A 51 0.53 0.18 5.02
CA ALA A 51 0.41 -1.16 5.59
C ALA A 51 -0.71 -1.97 4.93
N LEU A 52 -1.87 -1.36 4.71
CA LEU A 52 -2.99 -1.98 3.97
C LEU A 52 -2.60 -2.34 2.54
N MET A 53 -1.91 -1.43 1.84
CA MET A 53 -1.38 -1.69 0.50
C MET A 53 -0.48 -2.92 0.49
N MET A 54 0.44 -3.00 1.46
CA MET A 54 1.38 -4.09 1.53
C MET A 54 0.68 -5.42 1.87
N ALA A 55 -0.33 -5.40 2.73
CA ALA A 55 -1.16 -6.56 3.02
C ALA A 55 -1.94 -7.04 1.78
N LEU A 56 -2.52 -6.12 1.01
CA LEU A 56 -3.18 -6.43 -0.26
C LEU A 56 -2.19 -6.99 -1.28
N LEU A 57 -0.99 -6.41 -1.36
CA LEU A 57 0.07 -6.85 -2.26
C LEU A 57 0.52 -8.27 -1.91
N VAL A 58 0.75 -8.59 -0.64
CA VAL A 58 1.09 -9.95 -0.21
C VAL A 58 -0.06 -10.91 -0.53
N ASN A 59 -1.31 -10.56 -0.24
CA ASN A 59 -2.44 -11.47 -0.52
C ASN A 59 -2.69 -11.72 -2.02
N TYR A 60 -2.45 -10.73 -2.88
CA TYR A 60 -2.73 -10.84 -4.31
C TYR A 60 -1.52 -11.20 -5.17
N ALA A 61 -0.35 -10.67 -4.83
CA ALA A 61 0.89 -10.88 -5.57
C ALA A 61 1.70 -12.08 -5.05
N TRP A 62 1.34 -12.68 -3.90
CA TRP A 62 1.82 -13.99 -3.49
C TRP A 62 0.83 -15.07 -3.94
N PRO A 63 0.97 -15.62 -5.16
CA PRO A 63 -0.05 -16.46 -5.76
C PRO A 63 0.31 -17.91 -5.42
N ARG A 64 -0.69 -18.71 -5.07
CA ARG A 64 -0.49 -20.09 -4.56
C ARG A 64 0.26 -21.03 -5.52
N HIS A 65 0.41 -20.66 -6.79
CA HIS A 65 1.20 -21.40 -7.77
C HIS A 65 2.69 -21.60 -7.41
N LEU A 66 3.26 -20.78 -6.52
CA LEU A 66 4.65 -20.98 -6.05
C LEU A 66 4.77 -22.19 -5.11
N ARG A 67 3.70 -22.52 -4.36
CA ARG A 67 3.68 -23.73 -3.53
C ARG A 67 3.65 -25.00 -4.38
N ASP A 68 2.95 -24.95 -5.51
CA ASP A 68 2.84 -26.11 -6.41
C ASP A 68 4.18 -26.39 -7.13
N GLU A 69 5.03 -25.39 -7.35
CA GLU A 69 6.37 -25.58 -7.91
C GLU A 69 7.38 -26.06 -6.84
N GLU A 70 7.36 -25.51 -5.62
CA GLU A 70 8.17 -26.02 -4.49
C GLU A 70 7.84 -27.48 -4.12
N GLU A 71 6.56 -27.86 -4.15
CA GLU A 71 6.11 -29.24 -3.84
C GLU A 71 6.45 -30.22 -4.99
N ARG A 72 6.55 -29.75 -6.24
CA ARG A 72 7.00 -30.56 -7.38
C ARG A 72 8.52 -30.73 -7.45
N GLU A 73 9.30 -29.73 -7.05
CA GLU A 73 10.77 -29.79 -7.05
C GLU A 73 11.34 -30.60 -5.87
N SER A 74 10.55 -30.74 -4.79
CA SER A 74 10.91 -31.54 -3.61
C SER A 74 10.53 -33.03 -3.70
N LEU A 75 9.85 -33.45 -4.76
CA LEU A 75 9.59 -34.86 -5.08
C LEU A 75 10.73 -35.41 -5.97
N PRO A 76 11.40 -36.52 -5.58
CA PRO A 76 12.53 -37.09 -6.30
C PRO A 76 12.19 -37.73 -7.65
#